data_AF-A0A016QSL9-F1
#
_entry.id   AF-A0A016QSL9-F1
#
_cell.length_a   1.000
_cell.length_b   1.000
_cell.length_c   1.000
_cell.angle_alpha   90.00
_cell.angle_beta   90.00
_cell.angle_gamma   90.00
#
_symmetry.space_group_name_H-M   'P 1'
#
loop_
_entity.id
_entity.type
_entity.pdbx_description
1 polymer ?
#
loop_
_entity_poly.entity_id
_entity_poly.type
_entity_poly.pdbx_seq_one_letter_code
_entity_poly.pdbx_strand_id
1 'polypeptide(L)'
;MTELEFTAYWELLCERHKQTPSAPLTRLYALTIRGAGLTADEWAQAIAASVRFDDFFPSVQKLIDYARPSFKAQALSEWDAAVDRATRGEAATLPGTYTRTLMNRVTNGKPLGEVDADRLPWLKREFLERYAEHLTQQAQAATPVLTAGPRRQALPDAS
;
A
#
# COMPACT_ATOMS: atom_id res chain seq x y z
N MET A 1 16.19 2.29 1.78
CA MET A 1 16.62 0.90 1.98
C MET A 1 17.88 0.63 1.14
N THR A 2 18.94 0.17 1.79
CA THR A 2 20.20 -0.22 1.16
C THR A 2 20.09 -1.59 0.48
N GLU A 3 21.08 -1.94 -0.33
CA GLU A 3 21.15 -3.28 -0.93
C GLU A 3 21.36 -4.37 0.14
N LEU A 4 22.14 -4.08 1.18
CA LEU A 4 22.37 -5.01 2.29
C LEU A 4 21.08 -5.32 3.05
N GLU A 5 20.29 -4.28 3.38
CA GLU A 5 19.00 -4.43 4.07
C GLU A 5 18.00 -5.24 3.25
N PHE A 6 17.94 -5.00 1.93
CA PHE A 6 17.08 -5.80 1.05
C PHE A 6 17.49 -7.27 1.05
N THR A 7 18.79 -7.54 0.82
CA THR A 7 19.33 -8.89 0.65
C THR A 7 19.16 -9.75 1.89
N ALA A 8 19.41 -9.22 3.09
CA ALA A 8 19.29 -9.99 4.33
C ALA A 8 17.88 -10.58 4.53
N TYR A 9 16.84 -9.78 4.33
CA TYR A 9 15.46 -10.24 4.46
C TYR A 9 14.97 -11.02 3.22
N TRP A 10 15.52 -10.75 2.04
CA TRP A 10 15.28 -11.54 0.84
C TRP A 10 15.78 -12.99 1.00
N GLU A 11 16.98 -13.17 1.55
CA GLU A 11 17.56 -14.48 1.82
C GLU A 11 16.71 -15.27 2.82
N LEU A 12 16.25 -14.62 3.90
CA LEU A 12 15.33 -15.24 4.88
C LEU A 12 14.03 -15.74 4.22
N LEU A 13 13.45 -14.94 3.32
CA LEU A 13 12.25 -15.33 2.59
C LEU A 13 12.52 -16.54 1.68
N CYS A 14 13.63 -16.51 0.94
CA CYS A 14 14.04 -17.63 0.08
C CYS A 14 14.29 -18.91 0.87
N GLU A 15 14.96 -18.83 2.03
CA GLU A 15 15.22 -19.96 2.91
C GLU A 15 13.90 -20.58 3.42
N ARG A 16 13.00 -19.76 3.98
CA ARG A 16 11.72 -20.21 4.53
C ARG A 16 10.87 -21.00 3.53
N HIS A 17 10.90 -20.59 2.28
CA HIS A 17 10.11 -21.21 1.20
C HIS A 17 10.94 -22.15 0.32
N LYS A 18 12.19 -22.45 0.69
CA LYS A 18 13.12 -23.32 -0.04
C LYS A 18 13.26 -22.95 -1.52
N GLN A 19 13.27 -21.64 -1.81
CA GLN A 19 13.42 -21.11 -3.14
C GLN A 19 14.86 -20.77 -3.46
N THR A 20 15.30 -21.11 -4.67
CA THR A 20 16.57 -20.63 -5.22
C THR A 20 16.26 -19.50 -6.18
N PRO A 21 16.39 -18.23 -5.75
CA PRO A 21 15.98 -17.11 -6.57
C PRO A 21 16.91 -16.95 -7.78
N SER A 22 16.32 -16.80 -8.96
CA SER A 22 17.09 -16.41 -10.14
C SER A 22 17.44 -14.92 -10.07
N ALA A 23 18.57 -14.52 -10.67
CA ALA A 23 18.95 -13.10 -10.72
C ALA A 23 17.84 -12.18 -11.29
N PRO A 24 17.06 -12.58 -12.33
CA PRO A 24 15.90 -11.82 -12.77
C PRO A 24 14.82 -11.66 -11.70
N LEU A 25 14.51 -12.72 -10.93
CA LEU A 25 13.50 -12.67 -9.88
C LEU A 25 13.92 -11.72 -8.74
N THR A 26 15.16 -11.83 -8.27
CA THR A 26 15.70 -10.93 -7.25
C THR A 26 15.64 -9.47 -7.69
N ARG A 27 16.03 -9.19 -8.95
CA ARG A 27 15.95 -7.82 -9.52
C ARG A 27 14.52 -7.32 -9.60
N LEU A 28 13.56 -8.16 -10.00
CA LEU A 28 12.15 -7.79 -10.05
C LEU A 28 11.67 -7.34 -8.66
N TYR A 29 11.90 -8.15 -7.62
CA TYR A 29 11.49 -7.80 -6.26
C TYR A 29 12.18 -6.53 -5.76
N ALA A 30 13.50 -6.43 -5.94
CA ALA A 30 14.25 -5.25 -5.53
C ALA A 30 13.73 -3.96 -6.19
N LEU A 31 13.47 -3.99 -7.50
CA LEU A 31 12.94 -2.85 -8.25
C LEU A 31 11.52 -2.49 -7.81
N THR A 32 10.64 -3.48 -7.65
CA THR A 32 9.24 -3.22 -7.28
C THR A 32 9.12 -2.71 -5.84
N ILE A 33 9.88 -3.29 -4.89
CA ILE A 33 9.88 -2.84 -3.48
C ILE A 33 10.46 -1.42 -3.37
N ARG A 34 11.56 -1.12 -4.08
CA ARG A 34 12.11 0.24 -4.14
C ARG A 34 11.17 1.22 -4.84
N GLY A 35 10.52 0.81 -5.92
CA GLY A 35 9.54 1.61 -6.64
C GLY A 35 8.29 1.92 -5.82
N ALA A 36 7.90 0.99 -4.94
CA ALA A 36 6.86 1.20 -3.94
C ALA A 36 7.34 2.03 -2.73
N GLY A 37 8.61 2.46 -2.68
CA GLY A 37 9.10 3.38 -1.64
C GLY A 37 9.09 2.79 -0.23
N LEU A 38 9.15 1.46 -0.08
CA LEU A 38 9.19 0.81 1.23
C LEU A 38 10.49 1.17 1.97
N THR A 39 10.33 1.48 3.25
CA THR A 39 11.42 1.61 4.22
C THR A 39 11.99 0.23 4.60
N ALA A 40 13.15 0.22 5.25
CA ALA A 40 13.75 -1.03 5.72
C ALA A 40 12.87 -1.73 6.78
N ASP A 41 12.23 -0.96 7.66
CA ASP A 41 11.34 -1.49 8.70
C ASP A 41 10.07 -2.10 8.10
N GLU A 42 9.45 -1.43 7.13
CA GLU A 42 8.29 -1.95 6.39
C GLU A 42 8.63 -3.24 5.64
N TRP A 43 9.82 -3.31 5.04
CA TRP A 43 10.32 -4.53 4.38
C TRP A 43 10.52 -5.68 5.38
N ALA A 44 11.15 -5.40 6.52
CA ALA A 44 11.34 -6.37 7.60
C ALA A 44 9.99 -6.90 8.12
N GLN A 45 9.02 -6.01 8.32
CA GLN A 45 7.67 -6.36 8.75
C GLN A 45 6.93 -7.24 7.73
N ALA A 46 7.02 -6.91 6.44
CA ALA A 46 6.42 -7.70 5.37
C ALA A 46 6.98 -9.11 5.32
N ILE A 47 8.30 -9.26 5.43
CA ILE A 47 8.95 -10.57 5.44
C ILE A 47 8.56 -11.36 6.70
N ALA A 48 8.56 -10.74 7.87
CA ALA A 48 8.14 -11.40 9.11
C ALA A 48 6.68 -11.90 9.03
N ALA A 49 5.78 -11.10 8.44
CA ALA A 49 4.40 -11.49 8.23
C ALA A 49 4.30 -12.68 7.24
N SER A 50 5.01 -12.60 6.11
CA SER A 50 4.99 -13.67 5.11
C SER A 50 5.52 -14.99 5.67
N VAL A 51 6.65 -14.97 6.38
CA VAL A 51 7.24 -16.17 7.01
C VAL A 51 6.25 -16.87 7.95
N ARG A 52 5.39 -16.09 8.62
CA ARG A 52 4.40 -16.57 9.58
C ARG A 52 3.10 -17.07 8.94
N PHE A 53 2.63 -16.40 7.89
CA PHE A 53 1.27 -16.59 7.38
C PHE A 53 1.21 -17.24 6.00
N ASP A 54 2.32 -17.30 5.27
CA ASP A 54 2.36 -17.86 3.93
C ASP A 54 2.91 -19.28 3.90
N ASP A 55 2.16 -20.16 3.24
CA ASP A 55 2.60 -21.51 2.93
C ASP A 55 3.42 -21.56 1.63
N PHE A 56 3.14 -20.65 0.70
CA PHE A 56 3.79 -20.54 -0.61
C PHE A 56 4.64 -19.27 -0.72
N PHE A 57 5.58 -19.24 -1.68
CA PHE A 57 6.38 -18.03 -1.92
C PHE A 57 5.45 -16.85 -2.26
N PRO A 58 5.47 -15.74 -1.50
CA PRO A 58 4.54 -14.64 -1.68
C PRO A 58 4.80 -13.94 -3.02
N SER A 59 3.78 -13.29 -3.57
CA SER A 59 3.99 -12.33 -4.64
C SER A 59 4.55 -11.02 -4.08
N VAL A 60 5.25 -10.24 -4.91
CA VAL A 60 5.78 -8.94 -4.50
C VAL A 60 4.68 -7.98 -4.04
N GLN A 61 3.49 -8.05 -4.65
CA GLN A 61 2.33 -7.25 -4.24
C GLN A 61 1.87 -7.63 -2.83
N LYS A 62 1.82 -8.93 -2.51
CA LYS A 62 1.44 -9.40 -1.18
C LYS A 62 2.39 -8.91 -0.10
N LEU A 63 3.70 -8.85 -0.40
CA LEU A 63 4.69 -8.29 0.51
C LEU A 63 4.48 -6.77 0.73
N ILE A 64 4.16 -6.03 -0.33
CA ILE A 64 3.79 -4.60 -0.20
C ILE A 64 2.54 -4.44 0.67
N ASP A 65 1.56 -5.32 0.51
CA ASP A 65 0.32 -5.29 1.29
C ASP A 65 0.56 -5.63 2.77
N TYR A 66 1.54 -6.48 3.08
CA TYR A 66 1.95 -6.74 4.48
C TYR A 66 2.77 -5.60 5.09
N ALA A 67 3.59 -4.92 4.30
CA ALA A 67 4.38 -3.78 4.72
C ALA A 67 3.49 -2.57 5.08
N ARG A 68 2.41 -2.37 4.33
CA ARG A 68 1.57 -1.18 4.45
C ARG A 68 0.36 -1.46 5.33
N PRO A 69 -0.06 -0.49 6.17
CA PRO A 69 -1.36 -0.59 6.81
C PRO A 69 -2.43 -0.74 5.72
N SER A 70 -3.37 -1.67 5.93
CA SER A 70 -4.49 -1.86 4.99
C SER A 70 -5.12 -0.51 4.64
N PHE A 71 -5.62 -0.33 3.42
CA PHE A 71 -6.26 0.93 3.02
C PHE A 71 -7.40 1.33 3.96
N LYS A 72 -8.06 0.35 4.59
CA LYS A 72 -9.04 0.56 5.66
C LYS A 72 -8.42 1.14 6.93
N ALA A 73 -7.25 0.66 7.35
CA ALA A 73 -6.52 1.22 8.49
C ALA A 73 -6.00 2.64 8.19
N GLN A 74 -5.54 2.91 6.97
CA GLN A 74 -5.15 4.26 6.55
C GLN A 74 -6.37 5.21 6.54
N ALA A 75 -7.49 4.77 5.97
CA ALA A 75 -8.74 5.51 6.00
C ALA A 75 -9.23 5.80 7.43
N LEU A 76 -9.07 4.84 8.34
CA LEU A 76 -9.40 5.00 9.75
C LEU A 76 -8.52 6.03 10.44
N SER A 77 -7.22 5.97 10.21
CA SER A 77 -6.28 6.96 10.75
C SER A 77 -6.60 8.37 10.27
N GLU A 78 -6.96 8.55 8.99
CA GLU A 78 -7.35 9.84 8.43
C GLU A 78 -8.68 10.36 9.02
N TRP A 79 -9.65 9.47 9.21
CA TRP A 79 -10.90 9.80 9.87
C TRP A 79 -10.67 10.26 11.33
N ASP A 80 -9.93 9.48 12.10
CA ASP A 80 -9.68 9.77 13.52
C ASP A 80 -8.89 11.08 13.66
N ALA A 81 -7.89 11.33 12.79
CA ALA A 81 -7.18 12.62 12.75
C ALA A 81 -8.11 13.80 12.42
N ALA A 82 -9.12 13.61 11.56
CA ALA A 82 -10.08 14.66 11.24
C ALA A 82 -11.03 14.97 12.40
N VAL A 83 -11.48 13.94 13.12
CA VAL A 83 -12.27 14.07 14.34
C VAL A 83 -11.44 14.76 15.44
N ASP A 84 -10.18 14.38 15.63
CA ASP A 84 -9.29 14.98 16.62
C ASP A 84 -9.06 16.48 16.35
N ARG A 85 -8.88 16.88 15.10
CA ARG A 85 -8.80 18.31 14.75
C ARG A 85 -10.11 19.03 15.03
N ALA A 86 -11.24 18.44 14.63
CA ALA A 86 -12.56 19.04 14.84
C ALA A 86 -12.87 19.23 16.33
N THR A 87 -12.53 18.26 17.18
CA THR A 87 -12.73 18.35 18.64
C THR A 87 -11.86 19.42 19.30
N ARG A 88 -10.71 19.76 18.69
CA ARG A 88 -9.86 20.88 19.11
C ARG A 88 -10.30 22.24 18.57
N GLY A 89 -11.40 22.29 17.81
CA GLY A 89 -11.88 23.52 17.15
C GLY A 89 -11.06 23.93 15.93
N GLU A 90 -10.20 23.04 15.43
CA GLU A 90 -9.42 23.25 14.22
C GLU A 90 -10.20 22.81 12.97
N ALA A 91 -9.70 23.18 11.79
CA ALA A 91 -10.22 22.64 10.55
C ALA A 91 -9.99 21.11 10.50
N ALA A 92 -11.08 20.34 10.41
CA ALA A 92 -11.04 18.87 10.40
C ALA A 92 -10.11 18.30 9.30
N THR A 93 -9.97 19.00 8.19
CA THR A 93 -9.20 18.54 7.03
C THR A 93 -8.28 19.62 6.48
N LEU A 94 -7.13 19.20 5.95
CA LEU A 94 -6.16 20.10 5.33
C LEU A 94 -6.67 20.59 3.95
N PRO A 95 -6.40 21.85 3.56
CA PRO A 95 -6.80 22.38 2.26
C PRO A 95 -6.15 21.59 1.11
N GLY A 96 -6.88 21.44 0.00
CA GLY A 96 -6.37 20.77 -1.22
C GLY A 96 -6.23 19.24 -1.14
N THR A 97 -6.64 18.61 -0.03
CA THR A 97 -6.55 17.15 0.14
C THR A 97 -7.80 16.43 -0.37
N TYR A 98 -7.64 15.17 -0.80
CA TYR A 98 -8.78 14.30 -1.09
C TYR A 98 -9.66 14.10 0.15
N THR A 99 -9.05 13.99 1.34
CA THR A 99 -9.75 13.93 2.63
C THR A 99 -10.76 15.07 2.78
N ARG A 100 -10.39 16.31 2.45
CA ARG A 100 -11.31 17.46 2.50
C ARG A 100 -12.47 17.35 1.52
N THR A 101 -12.18 16.97 0.28
CA THR A 101 -13.21 16.80 -0.76
C THR A 101 -14.19 15.70 -0.36
N LEU A 102 -13.69 14.56 0.10
CA LEU A 102 -14.51 13.45 0.54
C LEU A 102 -15.32 13.81 1.79
N MET A 103 -14.69 14.43 2.79
CA MET A 103 -15.35 14.84 4.04
C MET A 103 -16.51 15.79 3.73
N ASN A 104 -16.28 16.84 2.93
CA ASN A 104 -17.33 17.77 2.52
C ASN A 104 -18.46 17.06 1.76
N ARG A 105 -18.15 16.04 0.95
CA ARG A 105 -19.17 15.28 0.22
C ARG A 105 -20.02 14.42 1.16
N VAL A 106 -19.42 13.73 2.12
CA VAL A 106 -20.17 12.86 3.05
C VAL A 106 -20.97 13.68 4.06
N THR A 107 -20.45 14.82 4.52
CA THR A 107 -21.15 15.72 5.46
C THR A 107 -22.14 16.68 4.78
N ASN A 108 -22.29 16.62 3.45
CA ASN A 108 -23.07 17.57 2.65
C ASN A 108 -22.66 19.04 2.89
N GLY A 109 -21.36 19.29 3.01
CA GLY A 109 -20.78 20.62 3.17
C GLY A 109 -20.82 21.17 4.60
N LYS A 110 -21.44 20.46 5.55
CA LYS A 110 -21.42 20.85 6.96
C LYS A 110 -20.05 20.56 7.60
N PRO A 111 -19.54 21.45 8.46
CA PRO A 111 -18.37 21.15 9.29
C PRO A 111 -18.60 19.89 10.14
N LEU A 112 -17.58 19.05 10.30
CA LEU A 112 -17.71 17.76 11.00
C LEU A 112 -18.21 17.91 12.44
N GLY A 113 -17.81 18.98 13.13
CA GLY A 113 -18.28 19.28 14.50
C GLY A 113 -19.73 19.77 14.61
N GLU A 114 -20.38 20.08 13.48
CA GLU A 114 -21.78 20.56 13.42
C GLU A 114 -22.75 19.49 12.90
N VAL A 115 -22.26 18.27 12.65
CA VAL A 115 -23.12 17.17 12.19
C VAL A 115 -23.76 16.47 13.39
N ASP A 116 -25.03 16.12 13.24
CA ASP A 116 -25.80 15.38 14.24
C ASP A 116 -25.09 14.06 14.62
N ALA A 117 -25.02 13.79 15.92
CA ALA A 117 -24.25 12.67 16.47
C ALA A 117 -24.75 11.29 15.99
N ASP A 118 -26.05 11.16 15.71
CA ASP A 118 -26.69 9.97 15.15
C ASP A 118 -26.23 9.66 13.72
N ARG A 119 -25.75 10.67 12.98
CA ARG A 119 -25.23 10.51 11.62
C ARG A 119 -23.74 10.12 11.59
N LEU A 120 -23.00 10.32 12.68
CA LEU A 120 -21.56 10.05 12.73
C LEU A 120 -21.18 8.59 12.37
N PRO A 121 -21.89 7.54 12.83
CA PRO A 121 -21.57 6.17 12.45
C PRO A 121 -21.70 5.92 10.95
N TRP A 122 -22.74 6.48 10.33
CA TRP A 122 -22.95 6.39 8.88
C TRP A 122 -21.87 7.15 8.10
N LEU A 123 -21.55 8.37 8.53
CA LEU A 123 -20.50 9.19 7.92
C LEU A 123 -19.14 8.51 7.97
N LYS A 124 -18.79 7.95 9.15
CA LYS A 124 -17.55 7.20 9.33
C LYS A 124 -17.51 6.04 8.33
N ARG A 125 -18.57 5.25 8.23
CA ARG A 125 -18.62 4.12 7.29
C ARG A 125 -18.43 4.55 5.83
N GLU A 126 -19.18 5.56 5.36
CA GLU A 126 -19.07 6.08 3.99
C GLU A 126 -17.69 6.65 3.68
N PHE A 127 -17.10 7.35 4.65
CA PHE A 127 -15.75 7.89 4.51
C PHE A 127 -14.73 6.76 4.37
N LEU A 128 -14.77 5.77 5.26
CA LEU A 128 -13.80 4.67 5.27
C LEU A 128 -13.84 3.86 3.97
N GLU A 129 -15.03 3.56 3.48
CA GLU A 129 -15.23 2.79 2.25
C GLU A 129 -14.66 3.52 1.03
N ARG A 130 -15.09 4.77 0.81
CA ARG A 130 -14.68 5.57 -0.36
C ARG A 130 -13.22 5.97 -0.31
N TYR A 131 -12.67 6.23 0.87
CA TYR A 131 -11.26 6.55 1.03
C TYR A 131 -10.39 5.32 0.77
N ALA A 132 -10.77 4.15 1.28
CA ALA A 132 -10.06 2.91 0.98
C ALA A 132 -10.12 2.54 -0.51
N GLU A 133 -11.26 2.76 -1.17
CA GLU A 133 -11.40 2.60 -2.61
C GLU A 133 -10.47 3.56 -3.39
N HIS A 134 -10.42 4.83 -2.99
CA HIS A 134 -9.51 5.80 -3.59
C HIS A 134 -8.04 5.38 -3.48
N LEU A 135 -7.61 4.92 -2.30
CA LEU A 135 -6.25 4.41 -2.09
C LEU A 135 -5.98 3.16 -2.94
N THR A 136 -6.97 2.28 -3.10
CA THR A 136 -6.87 1.10 -3.97
C THR A 136 -6.64 1.50 -5.43
N GLN A 137 -7.42 2.46 -5.93
CA GLN A 137 -7.28 2.96 -7.31
C GLN A 137 -5.93 3.65 -7.53
N GLN A 138 -5.46 4.45 -6.57
CA GLN A 138 -4.14 5.08 -6.64
C GLN A 138 -3.01 4.04 -6.65
N ALA A 139 -3.11 3.01 -5.80
CA ALA A 139 -2.13 1.94 -5.76
C ALA A 139 -2.08 1.16 -7.08
N GLN A 140 -3.24 0.84 -7.66
CA GLN A 140 -3.33 0.18 -8.96
C GLN A 140 -2.74 1.02 -10.10
N ALA A 141 -2.96 2.34 -10.09
CA ALA A 141 -2.39 3.26 -11.07
C ALA A 141 -0.86 3.43 -10.92
N ALA A 142 -0.35 3.28 -9.71
CA ALA A 142 1.08 3.38 -9.40
C ALA A 142 1.86 2.10 -9.73
N THR A 143 1.20 0.95 -9.90
CA THR A 143 1.85 -0.31 -10.26
C THR A 143 2.37 -0.24 -11.70
N PRO A 144 3.71 -0.23 -11.92
CA PRO A 144 4.24 -0.17 -13.27
C PRO A 144 3.86 -1.44 -14.04
N VAL A 145 3.21 -1.25 -15.19
CA VAL A 145 3.00 -2.34 -16.15
C VAL A 145 4.37 -2.77 -16.66
N LEU A 146 4.77 -4.01 -16.34
CA LEU A 146 5.92 -4.64 -16.97
C LEU A 146 5.60 -4.80 -18.45
N THR A 147 5.98 -3.82 -19.26
CA THR A 147 6.01 -3.98 -20.71
C THR A 147 7.00 -5.09 -21.01
N ALA A 148 6.51 -6.23 -21.48
CA ALA A 148 7.35 -7.30 -21.98
C ALA A 148 8.21 -6.71 -23.11
N GLY A 149 9.51 -6.51 -22.84
CA GLY A 149 10.46 -6.09 -23.86
C GLY A 149 10.43 -7.07 -25.03
N PRO A 150 10.65 -6.61 -26.27
CA PRO A 150 10.52 -7.44 -27.45
C PRO A 150 11.40 -8.68 -27.30
N ARG A 151 10.79 -9.87 -27.45
CA ARG A 151 11.52 -11.14 -27.58
C ARG A 151 12.59 -10.93 -28.66
N ARG A 152 13.87 -10.89 -28.26
CA ARG A 152 14.96 -11.12 -29.20
C ARG A 152 14.74 -12.52 -29.78
N GLN A 153 14.18 -12.57 -30.99
CA GLN A 153 14.35 -13.73 -31.85
C GLN A 153 15.84 -13.83 -32.15
N ALA A 154 16.50 -14.76 -31.48
CA ALA A 154 17.78 -15.28 -31.92
C ALA A 154 17.81 -16.75 -31.53
N LEU A 155 17.60 -17.62 -32.51
CA LEU A 155 18.43 -18.80 -32.65
C LEU A 155 18.74 -18.97 -34.15
N PRO A 156 20.01 -19.19 -34.50
CA PRO A 156 20.45 -19.40 -35.88
C PRO A 156 20.20 -20.86 -36.26
N ASP A 157 19.58 -21.10 -37.40
CA ASP A 157 19.68 -22.42 -38.02
C ASP A 157 20.90 -22.43 -38.93
N ALA A 158 21.86 -23.22 -38.48
CA ALA A 158 22.99 -23.69 -39.23
C ALA A 158 22.52 -24.54 -40.41
N SER A 159 23.04 -24.26 -41.60
CA SER A 159 23.33 -25.21 -42.67
C SER A 159 24.37 -24.61 -43.62
#